data_AF-A0A5B0QKY8-F1
#
_entry.id   AF-A0A5B0QKY8-F1
#
_cell.length_a   1.000
_cell.length_b   1.000
_cell.length_c   1.000
_cell.angle_alpha   90.00
_cell.angle_beta   90.00
_cell.angle_gamma   90.00
#
_symmetry.space_group_name_H-M   'P 1'
#
loop_
_entity.id
_entity.type
_entity.pdbx_description
1 polymer ?
#
loop_
_entity_poly.entity_id
_entity_poly.type
_entity_poly.pdbx_seq_one_letter_code
_entity_poly.pdbx_strand_id
1 'polypeptide(L)'
;MTDQHRCLVCDLDRPNTRLSEFQFPSPNDVLHTPVLTLRTAGLSQRKAEYIHDLAQRFVDRRLDPQALLTMEPKMVVNELCKVRGIGRWTAEMFLIFCVKHPDILPHADLAIQKGILRWYTTALLPLKAEEGKGSKEEAEEGNAGLSTPPIPVGCPLSRQELSRRLTKPLKPGLFLTPLEMEQLTEPWKPYRSLPVCYMWSLTGFIPEC
;
A
#
# COMPACT_ATOMS: atom_id res chain seq x y z
N MET A 1 0.77 19.69 -43.59
CA MET A 1 2.16 19.23 -43.60
C MET A 1 2.92 20.21 -42.72
N THR A 2 3.31 19.94 -41.49
CA THR A 2 3.71 18.70 -40.83
C THR A 2 3.37 18.76 -39.34
N ASP A 3 2.97 17.60 -38.84
CA ASP A 3 2.74 17.18 -37.47
C ASP A 3 3.88 17.59 -36.51
N GLN A 4 3.53 18.27 -35.41
CA GLN A 4 4.39 18.45 -34.24
C GLN A 4 3.63 18.09 -32.96
N HIS A 5 2.94 16.94 -32.95
CA HIS A 5 2.67 16.26 -31.69
C HIS A 5 3.97 15.66 -31.16
N ARG A 6 4.77 16.49 -30.48
CA ARG A 6 5.97 16.05 -29.78
C ARG A 6 5.56 15.17 -28.59
N CYS A 7 5.71 13.86 -28.77
CA CYS A 7 5.47 12.89 -27.72
C CYS A 7 6.52 13.07 -26.61
N LEU A 8 6.09 13.50 -25.42
CA LEU A 8 6.95 13.62 -24.22
C LEU A 8 7.68 12.32 -23.88
N VAL A 9 7.12 11.17 -24.28
CA VAL A 9 7.72 9.85 -24.05
C VAL A 9 9.02 9.68 -24.85
N CYS A 10 9.18 10.35 -25.99
CA CYS A 10 10.39 10.24 -26.82
C CYS A 10 11.57 11.07 -26.30
N ASP A 11 11.34 12.07 -25.44
CA ASP A 11 12.44 12.88 -24.85
C ASP A 11 13.05 12.22 -23.59
N LEU A 12 12.47 11.13 -23.08
CA LEU A 12 13.00 10.37 -21.94
C LEU A 12 14.16 9.43 -22.30
N ASP A 13 14.34 9.10 -23.58
CA ASP A 13 15.41 8.22 -24.08
C ASP A 13 16.72 8.98 -24.42
N ARG A 14 16.83 10.27 -24.09
CA ARG A 14 18.13 10.95 -24.23
C ARG A 14 19.08 10.47 -23.13
N PRO A 15 20.33 10.09 -23.48
CA PRO A 15 21.28 9.49 -22.54
C PRO A 15 21.83 10.46 -21.47
N ASN A 16 21.20 11.61 -21.23
CA ASN A 16 21.69 12.60 -20.28
C ASN A 16 20.59 13.48 -19.63
N THR A 17 19.31 13.11 -19.71
CA THR A 17 18.25 13.87 -19.03
C THR A 17 18.19 13.44 -17.57
N ARG A 18 18.57 14.31 -16.63
CA ARG A 18 18.41 13.99 -15.20
C ARG A 18 16.94 14.07 -14.84
N LEU A 19 16.41 13.05 -14.16
CA LEU A 19 15.03 13.05 -13.65
C LEU A 19 14.72 14.28 -12.76
N SER A 20 15.76 14.90 -12.18
CA SER A 20 15.65 16.15 -11.40
C SER A 20 15.22 17.39 -12.22
N GLU A 21 15.25 17.33 -13.55
CA GLU A 21 14.82 18.43 -14.42
C GLU A 21 13.31 18.44 -14.69
N PHE A 22 12.60 17.35 -14.35
CA PHE A 22 11.16 17.25 -14.52
C PHE A 22 10.43 17.50 -13.21
N GLN A 23 9.72 18.62 -13.13
CA GLN A 23 8.81 18.89 -12.03
C GLN A 23 7.51 18.10 -12.22
N PHE A 24 6.95 17.56 -11.13
CA PHE A 24 5.65 16.91 -11.19
C PHE A 24 4.56 17.93 -11.59
N PRO A 25 3.64 17.60 -12.52
CA PRO A 25 2.64 18.55 -13.02
C PRO A 25 1.78 19.14 -11.90
N SER A 26 1.59 20.46 -11.91
CA SER A 26 0.63 21.10 -11.01
C SER A 26 -0.81 20.80 -11.44
N PRO A 27 -1.82 21.01 -10.56
CA PRO A 27 -3.22 20.89 -10.95
C PRO A 27 -3.59 21.76 -12.16
N ASN A 28 -3.05 22.97 -12.29
CA ASN A 28 -3.31 23.83 -13.45
C ASN A 28 -2.71 23.25 -14.74
N ASP A 29 -1.49 22.70 -14.69
CA ASP A 29 -0.86 22.07 -15.86
C ASP A 29 -1.68 20.89 -16.37
N VAL A 30 -2.21 20.08 -15.44
CA VAL A 30 -3.12 18.97 -15.76
C VAL A 30 -4.39 19.48 -16.44
N LEU A 31 -5.00 20.57 -15.93
CA LEU A 31 -6.22 21.13 -16.52
C LEU A 31 -5.99 21.73 -17.92
N HIS A 32 -4.83 22.33 -18.16
CA HIS A 32 -4.42 22.85 -19.47
C HIS A 32 -3.97 21.77 -20.45
N THR A 33 -3.82 20.52 -19.99
CA THR A 33 -3.44 19.39 -20.83
C THR A 33 -4.68 18.60 -21.28
N PRO A 34 -4.89 18.39 -22.59
CA PRO A 34 -5.99 17.57 -23.08
C PRO A 34 -5.93 16.13 -22.54
N VAL A 35 -7.09 15.55 -22.23
CA VAL A 35 -7.20 14.15 -21.75
C VAL A 35 -6.52 13.15 -22.69
N LEU A 36 -6.59 13.39 -24.02
CA LEU A 36 -5.91 12.55 -25.01
C LEU A 36 -4.40 12.57 -24.85
N THR A 37 -3.81 13.71 -24.49
CA THR A 37 -2.38 13.83 -24.21
C THR A 37 -2.00 13.09 -22.93
N LEU A 38 -2.81 13.19 -21.86
CA LEU A 38 -2.54 12.43 -20.62
C LEU A 38 -2.51 10.91 -20.88
N ARG A 39 -3.33 10.42 -21.80
CA ARG A 39 -3.35 9.00 -22.18
C ARG A 39 -2.08 8.52 -22.86
N THR A 40 -1.31 9.40 -23.51
CA THR A 40 -0.05 8.99 -24.14
C THR A 40 1.00 8.56 -23.11
N ALA A 41 0.80 8.87 -21.82
CA ALA A 41 1.62 8.39 -20.71
C ALA A 41 1.21 6.98 -20.20
N GLY A 42 0.34 6.25 -20.91
CA GLY A 42 -0.12 4.91 -20.52
C GLY A 42 -1.36 4.90 -19.61
N LEU A 43 -2.00 6.06 -19.39
CA LEU A 43 -3.24 6.15 -18.65
C LEU A 43 -4.43 5.64 -19.48
N SER A 44 -5.35 4.92 -18.84
CA SER A 44 -6.65 4.64 -19.45
C SER A 44 -7.49 5.91 -19.58
N GLN A 45 -8.47 5.93 -20.48
CA GLN A 45 -9.41 7.06 -20.63
C GLN A 45 -10.00 7.49 -19.30
N ARG A 46 -10.52 6.52 -18.52
CA ARG A 46 -11.13 6.80 -17.21
C ARG A 46 -10.12 7.39 -16.22
N LYS A 47 -8.90 6.84 -16.13
CA LYS A 47 -7.87 7.36 -15.22
C LYS A 47 -7.47 8.80 -15.58
N ALA A 48 -7.33 9.11 -16.87
CA ALA A 48 -7.05 10.46 -17.32
C ALA A 48 -8.17 11.45 -16.96
N GLU A 49 -9.44 11.06 -17.13
CA GLU A 49 -10.59 11.85 -16.68
C GLU A 49 -10.61 12.06 -15.15
N TYR A 50 -10.26 11.04 -14.37
CA TYR A 50 -10.23 11.12 -12.91
C TYR A 50 -9.15 12.06 -12.41
N ILE A 51 -7.96 12.03 -13.04
CA ILE A 51 -6.87 12.96 -12.75
C ILE A 51 -7.29 14.39 -13.06
N HIS A 52 -8.04 14.61 -14.14
CA HIS A 52 -8.58 15.93 -14.49
C HIS A 52 -9.63 16.41 -13.47
N ASP A 53 -10.58 15.56 -13.03
CA ASP A 53 -11.54 15.88 -11.95
C ASP A 53 -10.82 16.19 -10.62
N LEU A 54 -9.79 15.42 -10.28
CA LEU A 54 -8.97 15.67 -9.09
C LEU A 54 -8.26 17.03 -9.16
N ALA A 55 -7.62 17.33 -10.29
CA ALA A 55 -6.95 18.61 -10.52
C ALA A 55 -7.94 19.78 -10.43
N GLN A 56 -9.13 19.64 -11.01
CA GLN A 56 -10.18 20.66 -10.96
C GLN A 56 -10.56 21.00 -9.52
N ARG A 57 -10.68 19.98 -8.66
CA ARG A 57 -11.05 20.15 -7.24
C ARG A 57 -9.99 20.88 -6.42
N PHE A 58 -8.71 20.72 -6.75
CA PHE A 58 -7.65 21.51 -6.12
C PHE A 58 -7.66 22.96 -6.61
N VAL A 59 -7.86 23.18 -7.92
CA VAL A 59 -7.89 24.53 -8.50
C VAL A 59 -9.09 25.34 -8.01
N ASP A 60 -10.28 24.72 -7.93
CA ASP A 60 -11.50 25.36 -7.43
C ASP A 60 -11.65 25.35 -5.90
N ARG A 61 -10.64 24.85 -5.19
CA ARG A 61 -10.54 24.79 -3.72
C ARG A 61 -11.61 23.92 -3.03
N ARG A 62 -12.29 23.02 -3.76
CA ARG A 62 -13.08 21.95 -3.13
C ARG A 62 -12.22 20.96 -2.35
N LEU A 63 -10.95 20.82 -2.72
CA LEU A 63 -9.93 20.12 -1.94
C LEU A 63 -8.81 21.09 -1.57
N ASP A 64 -8.48 21.16 -0.29
CA ASP A 64 -7.35 21.92 0.22
C ASP A 64 -6.24 20.95 0.68
N PRO A 65 -5.02 21.02 0.10
CA PRO A 65 -3.90 20.19 0.51
C PRO A 65 -3.58 20.29 2.00
N GLN A 66 -3.66 21.50 2.59
CA GLN A 66 -3.31 21.69 4.01
C GLN A 66 -4.36 21.08 4.93
N ALA A 67 -5.64 21.22 4.60
CA ALA A 67 -6.71 20.54 5.30
C ALA A 67 -6.55 19.00 5.23
N LEU A 68 -6.20 18.43 4.08
CA LEU A 68 -6.00 16.99 3.93
C LEU A 68 -4.86 16.44 4.81
N LEU A 69 -3.82 17.23 5.07
CA LEU A 69 -2.69 16.83 5.91
C LEU A 69 -2.99 16.90 7.41
N THR A 70 -3.99 17.69 7.81
CA THR A 70 -4.26 18.00 9.23
C THR A 70 -5.56 17.39 9.76
N MET A 71 -6.45 16.94 8.87
CA MET A 71 -7.73 16.34 9.28
C MET A 71 -7.59 14.89 9.78
N GLU A 72 -8.61 14.41 10.50
CA GLU A 72 -8.69 13.02 10.97
C GLU A 72 -8.71 12.03 9.78
N PRO A 73 -8.00 10.89 9.83
CA PRO A 73 -7.87 9.98 8.69
C PRO A 73 -9.20 9.52 8.07
N LYS A 74 -10.22 9.27 8.90
CA LYS A 74 -11.55 8.89 8.40
C LYS A 74 -12.17 9.98 7.53
N MET A 75 -11.95 11.24 7.89
CA MET A 75 -12.42 12.37 7.12
C MET A 75 -11.63 12.54 5.81
N VAL A 76 -10.31 12.30 5.82
CA VAL A 76 -9.50 12.25 4.59
C VAL A 76 -10.09 11.23 3.60
N VAL A 77 -10.36 10.01 4.08
CA VAL A 77 -10.94 8.95 3.24
C VAL A 77 -12.28 9.38 2.66
N ASN A 78 -13.16 9.96 3.49
CA ASN A 78 -14.47 10.41 3.06
C ASN A 78 -14.39 11.52 2.01
N GLU A 79 -13.53 12.52 2.18
CA GLU A 79 -13.36 13.61 1.23
C GLU A 79 -12.75 13.12 -0.09
N LEU A 80 -11.69 12.31 -0.03
CA LEU A 80 -11.05 11.77 -1.22
C LEU A 80 -11.97 10.82 -2.01
N CYS A 81 -12.80 10.03 -1.33
CA CYS A 81 -13.77 9.15 -2.01
C CYS A 81 -14.88 9.91 -2.76
N LYS A 82 -15.05 11.23 -2.56
CA LYS A 82 -15.96 12.06 -3.37
C LYS A 82 -15.38 12.36 -4.76
N VAL A 83 -14.09 12.15 -4.96
CA VAL A 83 -13.43 12.30 -6.26
C VAL A 83 -13.72 11.07 -7.12
N ARG A 84 -14.15 11.28 -8.36
CA ARG A 84 -14.48 10.17 -9.25
C ARG A 84 -13.22 9.32 -9.48
N GLY A 85 -13.33 8.02 -9.20
CA GLY A 85 -12.23 7.08 -9.42
C GLY A 85 -11.27 6.87 -8.26
N ILE A 86 -11.42 7.63 -7.17
CA ILE A 86 -10.70 7.37 -5.92
C ILE A 86 -11.60 6.53 -5.02
N GLY A 87 -11.20 5.28 -4.79
CA GLY A 87 -11.84 4.42 -3.82
C GLY A 87 -11.15 4.49 -2.45
N ARG A 88 -11.76 3.85 -1.45
CA ARG A 88 -11.23 3.75 -0.09
C ARG A 88 -9.78 3.30 -0.05
N TRP A 89 -9.44 2.23 -0.77
CA TRP A 89 -8.07 1.71 -0.81
C TRP A 89 -7.06 2.76 -1.30
N THR A 90 -7.38 3.51 -2.36
CA THR A 90 -6.52 4.59 -2.86
C THR A 90 -6.36 5.72 -1.86
N ALA A 91 -7.42 6.08 -1.13
CA ALA A 91 -7.34 7.09 -0.06
C ALA A 91 -6.50 6.59 1.14
N GLU A 92 -6.59 5.29 1.48
CA GLU A 92 -5.74 4.67 2.49
C GLU A 92 -4.27 4.63 2.05
N MET A 93 -3.97 4.41 0.76
CA MET A 93 -2.62 4.53 0.20
C MET A 93 -2.07 5.95 0.34
N PHE A 94 -2.91 6.97 0.08
CA PHE A 94 -2.55 8.37 0.32
C PHE A 94 -2.20 8.62 1.80
N LEU A 95 -2.98 8.09 2.74
CA LEU A 95 -2.69 8.21 4.17
C LEU A 95 -1.37 7.57 4.57
N ILE A 96 -1.05 6.38 4.03
CA ILE A 96 0.20 5.67 4.33
C ILE A 96 1.41 6.37 3.70
N PHE A 97 1.35 6.72 2.42
CA PHE A 97 2.53 7.15 1.66
C PHE A 97 2.71 8.66 1.58
N CYS A 98 1.63 9.44 1.59
CA CYS A 98 1.72 10.91 1.51
C CYS A 98 1.62 11.54 2.90
N VAL A 99 0.61 11.17 3.69
CA VAL A 99 0.42 11.73 5.05
C VAL A 99 1.32 11.06 6.08
N LYS A 100 1.81 9.84 5.80
CA LYS A 100 2.61 9.02 6.72
C LYS A 100 1.89 8.73 8.05
N HIS A 101 0.57 8.56 8.00
CA HIS A 101 -0.20 8.21 9.18
C HIS A 101 0.21 6.81 9.69
N PRO A 102 0.51 6.63 11.00
CA PRO A 102 1.12 5.40 11.49
C PRO A 102 0.15 4.22 11.60
N ASP A 103 -1.16 4.48 11.71
CA ASP A 103 -2.15 3.48 12.09
C ASP A 103 -3.22 3.18 11.03
N ILE A 104 -2.80 2.94 9.78
CA ILE A 104 -3.70 2.57 8.67
C ILE A 104 -3.61 1.07 8.37
N LEU A 105 -4.78 0.42 8.28
CA LEU A 105 -4.93 -0.99 7.88
C LEU A 105 -5.89 -1.09 6.67
N PRO A 106 -5.37 -1.28 5.44
CA PRO A 106 -6.21 -1.37 4.25
C PRO A 106 -6.92 -2.73 4.14
N HIS A 107 -8.16 -2.84 4.65
CA HIS A 107 -8.87 -4.14 4.68
C HIS A 107 -9.13 -4.75 3.30
N ALA A 108 -9.26 -3.92 2.27
CA ALA A 108 -9.54 -4.37 0.91
C ALA A 108 -8.28 -4.82 0.13
N ASP A 109 -7.09 -4.66 0.70
CA ASP A 109 -5.85 -5.01 0.01
C ASP A 109 -5.57 -6.52 0.08
N LEU A 110 -5.62 -7.18 -1.09
CA LEU A 110 -5.43 -8.63 -1.19
C LEU A 110 -4.00 -9.07 -0.85
N ALA A 111 -3.00 -8.23 -1.12
CA ALA A 111 -1.62 -8.53 -0.79
C ALA A 111 -1.44 -8.45 0.73
N ILE A 112 -2.04 -7.45 1.39
CA ILE A 112 -2.02 -7.37 2.86
C ILE A 112 -2.75 -8.54 3.50
N GLN A 113 -3.95 -8.91 3.02
CA GLN A 113 -4.66 -10.07 3.54
C GLN A 113 -3.82 -11.35 3.43
N LYS A 114 -3.19 -11.59 2.27
CA LYS A 114 -2.29 -12.74 2.07
C LYS A 114 -1.02 -12.64 2.91
N GLY A 115 -0.47 -11.45 3.06
CA GLY A 115 0.70 -11.18 3.90
C GLY A 115 0.44 -11.54 5.36
N ILE A 116 -0.71 -11.13 5.91
CA ILE A 116 -1.14 -11.49 7.27
C ILE A 116 -1.25 -13.02 7.41
N LEU A 117 -1.88 -13.70 6.46
CA LEU A 117 -1.96 -15.15 6.47
C LEU A 117 -0.57 -15.80 6.45
N ARG A 118 0.35 -15.33 5.59
CA ARG A 118 1.74 -15.80 5.52
C ARG A 118 2.48 -15.55 6.84
N TRP A 119 2.35 -14.36 7.41
CA TRP A 119 2.97 -14.01 8.70
C TRP A 119 2.65 -15.02 9.80
N TYR A 120 1.40 -15.47 9.93
CA TYR A 120 1.00 -16.42 10.97
C TYR A 120 1.21 -17.90 10.63
N THR A 121 1.54 -18.23 9.38
CA THR A 121 1.65 -19.63 8.90
C THR A 121 3.06 -19.99 8.49
N THR A 122 3.86 -19.01 8.06
CA THR A 122 5.27 -19.19 7.72
C THR A 122 6.07 -19.24 9.00
N ALA A 123 6.78 -20.34 9.19
CA ALA A 123 7.74 -20.44 10.25
C ALA A 123 8.94 -19.55 9.91
N LEU A 124 9.16 -18.52 10.74
CA LEU A 124 10.25 -17.59 10.54
C LEU A 124 11.54 -18.27 10.99
N LEU A 125 12.58 -18.18 10.17
CA LEU A 125 13.92 -18.48 10.63
C LEU A 125 14.26 -17.49 11.76
N PRO A 126 14.93 -17.94 12.82
CA PRO A 126 15.36 -17.03 13.85
C PRO A 126 16.31 -16.02 13.21
N LEU A 127 16.15 -14.74 13.53
CA LEU A 127 17.15 -13.76 13.16
C LEU A 127 18.47 -14.24 13.75
N LYS A 128 19.47 -14.49 12.90
CA LYS A 128 20.82 -14.78 13.39
C LYS A 128 21.27 -13.54 14.15
N ALA A 129 21.26 -13.63 15.47
CA ALA A 129 22.03 -12.69 16.27
C ALA A 129 23.50 -12.94 15.90
N GLU A 130 24.25 -11.89 15.58
CA GLU A 130 25.71 -11.98 15.60
C GLU A 130 26.11 -12.30 17.04
N GLU A 131 26.36 -13.58 17.33
CA GLU A 131 26.72 -14.07 18.66
C GLU A 131 28.10 -13.51 19.03
N GLY A 132 28.11 -12.50 19.91
CA GLY A 132 29.26 -12.22 20.75
C GLY A 132 29.58 -13.46 21.59
N LYS A 133 30.84 -13.93 21.50
CA LYS A 133 31.40 -15.07 22.22
C LYS A 133 30.89 -15.18 23.67
N GLY A 134 30.15 -16.24 23.96
CA GLY A 134 29.77 -16.63 25.32
C GLY A 134 29.43 -18.12 25.39
N SER A 135 30.33 -18.87 26.02
CA SER A 135 30.32 -20.26 26.53
C SER A 135 29.10 -21.17 26.29
N LYS A 136 29.40 -22.36 25.76
CA LYS A 136 28.54 -23.54 25.65
C LYS A 136 28.01 -24.02 27.01
N GLU A 137 26.74 -24.41 27.07
CA GLU A 137 26.32 -25.62 27.78
C GLU A 137 24.95 -26.13 27.27
N GLU A 138 24.98 -27.39 26.87
CA GLU A 138 23.94 -28.44 26.83
C GLU A 138 22.70 -28.34 25.92
N ALA A 139 22.58 -29.40 25.11
CA ALA A 139 21.57 -29.62 24.10
C ALA A 139 20.44 -30.49 24.65
N GLU A 140 19.19 -30.03 24.49
CA GLU A 140 18.01 -30.89 24.47
C GLU A 140 17.38 -30.84 23.06
N GLU A 141 17.12 -32.03 22.53
CA GLU A 141 16.53 -32.29 21.22
C GLU A 141 15.05 -31.88 21.18
N GLY A 142 14.71 -30.94 20.29
CA GLY A 142 13.30 -30.59 20.02
C GLY A 142 13.13 -29.34 19.17
N ASN A 143 13.16 -29.48 17.84
CA ASN A 143 12.78 -28.46 16.83
C ASN A 143 13.08 -26.99 17.21
N ALA A 144 14.32 -26.70 17.59
CA ALA A 144 14.75 -25.36 17.94
C ALA A 144 15.06 -24.56 16.67
N GLY A 145 14.22 -23.57 16.35
CA GLY A 145 14.60 -22.49 15.45
C GLY A 145 13.46 -21.82 14.71
N LEU A 146 12.38 -22.53 14.40
CA LEU A 146 11.28 -22.00 13.60
C LEU A 146 10.15 -21.48 14.50
N SER A 147 10.20 -20.19 14.87
CA SER A 147 9.13 -19.56 15.65
C SER A 147 8.09 -18.97 14.70
N THR A 148 6.84 -19.42 14.82
CA THR A 148 5.70 -18.74 14.19
C THR A 148 5.19 -17.67 15.15
N PRO A 149 4.81 -16.48 14.66
CA PRO A 149 4.18 -15.46 15.49
C PRO A 149 2.96 -16.02 16.23
N PRO A 150 2.78 -15.71 17.53
CA PRO A 150 1.62 -16.16 18.28
C PRO A 150 0.36 -15.48 17.74
N ILE A 151 -0.72 -16.25 17.57
CA ILE A 151 -2.02 -15.69 17.21
C ILE A 151 -2.54 -14.87 18.39
N PRO A 152 -3.06 -13.64 18.18
CA PRO A 152 -3.57 -12.81 19.27
C PRO A 152 -4.69 -13.49 20.06
N VAL A 153 -4.69 -13.26 21.38
CA VAL A 153 -5.71 -13.79 22.29
C VAL A 153 -7.09 -13.26 21.87
N GLY A 154 -8.08 -14.16 21.77
CA GLY A 154 -9.44 -13.81 21.35
C GLY A 154 -9.68 -13.84 19.84
N CYS A 155 -8.65 -14.10 19.02
CA CYS A 155 -8.86 -14.39 17.60
C CYS A 155 -9.48 -15.80 17.46
N PRO A 156 -10.62 -15.95 16.77
CA PRO A 156 -11.28 -17.26 16.62
C PRO A 156 -10.59 -18.17 15.61
N LEU A 157 -9.59 -17.67 14.88
CA LEU A 157 -8.93 -18.39 13.80
C LEU A 157 -7.74 -19.21 14.30
N SER A 158 -7.73 -20.50 13.96
CA SER A 158 -6.57 -21.37 14.19
C SER A 158 -5.52 -21.22 13.09
N ARG A 159 -4.25 -21.53 13.37
CA ARG A 159 -3.19 -21.55 12.34
C ARG A 159 -3.53 -22.44 11.15
N GLN A 160 -4.20 -23.57 11.40
CA GLN A 160 -4.64 -24.48 10.33
C GLN A 160 -5.67 -23.81 9.41
N GLU A 161 -6.62 -23.07 9.97
CA GLU A 161 -7.60 -22.30 9.19
C GLU A 161 -6.95 -21.17 8.40
N LEU A 162 -5.99 -20.45 9.00
CA LEU A 162 -5.20 -19.43 8.29
C LEU A 162 -4.43 -20.03 7.10
N SER A 163 -3.79 -21.19 7.30
CA SER A 163 -3.09 -21.91 6.23
C SER A 163 -4.03 -22.37 5.12
N ARG A 164 -5.20 -22.90 5.49
CA ARG A 164 -6.25 -23.30 4.53
C ARG A 164 -6.73 -22.12 3.68
N ARG A 165 -6.83 -20.92 4.27
CA ARG A 165 -7.31 -19.72 3.56
C ARG A 165 -6.34 -19.24 2.49
N LEU A 166 -5.04 -19.52 2.60
CA LEU A 166 -4.06 -19.17 1.55
C LEU A 166 -4.38 -19.83 0.20
N THR A 167 -4.89 -21.07 0.23
CA THR A 167 -5.26 -21.83 -0.98
C THR A 167 -6.75 -21.72 -1.30
N LYS A 168 -7.61 -21.57 -0.29
CA LYS A 168 -9.06 -21.51 -0.44
C LYS A 168 -9.64 -20.27 0.27
N PRO A 169 -9.75 -19.12 -0.43
CA PRO A 169 -10.30 -17.89 0.13
C PRO A 169 -11.78 -18.05 0.54
N LEU A 170 -12.29 -17.14 1.37
CA LEU A 170 -13.69 -17.12 1.79
C LEU A 170 -14.63 -16.88 0.61
N LYS A 171 -14.26 -15.91 -0.23
CA LYS A 171 -14.94 -15.55 -1.48
C LYS A 171 -13.88 -15.10 -2.49
N PRO A 172 -14.16 -15.08 -3.80
CA PRO A 172 -13.26 -14.49 -4.77
C PRO A 172 -12.85 -13.07 -4.34
N GLY A 173 -11.54 -12.85 -4.13
CA GLY A 173 -11.04 -11.56 -3.65
C GLY A 173 -11.25 -11.28 -2.16
N LEU A 174 -11.49 -12.29 -1.31
CA LEU A 174 -11.58 -12.11 0.14
C LEU A 174 -11.01 -13.30 0.90
N PHE A 175 -9.87 -13.10 1.57
CA PHE A 175 -9.16 -14.08 2.38
C PHE A 175 -9.46 -13.92 3.88
N LEU A 176 -9.52 -12.66 4.33
CA LEU A 176 -9.83 -12.29 5.71
C LEU A 176 -10.94 -11.24 5.71
N THR A 177 -11.87 -11.36 6.63
CA THR A 177 -12.88 -10.32 6.88
C THR A 177 -12.22 -9.11 7.58
N PRO A 178 -12.82 -7.90 7.50
CA PRO A 178 -12.29 -6.75 8.22
C PRO A 178 -12.15 -6.99 9.73
N LEU A 179 -13.11 -7.68 10.35
CA LEU A 179 -13.05 -8.00 11.78
C LEU A 179 -11.88 -8.94 12.12
N GLU A 180 -11.66 -9.98 11.31
CA GLU A 180 -10.55 -10.90 11.51
C GLU A 180 -9.20 -10.18 11.32
N MET A 181 -9.11 -9.26 10.35
CA MET A 181 -7.91 -8.43 10.18
C MET A 181 -7.68 -7.52 11.40
N GLU A 182 -8.71 -6.85 11.91
CA GLU A 182 -8.58 -6.03 13.14
C GLU A 182 -8.09 -6.88 14.32
N GLN A 183 -8.66 -8.07 14.53
CA GLN A 183 -8.26 -8.95 15.63
C GLN A 183 -6.84 -9.48 15.49
N LEU A 184 -6.45 -9.91 14.28
CA LEU A 184 -5.10 -10.40 14.01
C LEU A 184 -4.04 -9.28 14.12
N THR A 185 -4.42 -8.04 13.82
CA THR A 185 -3.49 -6.90 13.79
C THR A 185 -3.62 -5.99 15.01
N GLU A 186 -4.42 -6.36 16.01
CA GLU A 186 -4.56 -5.59 17.26
C GLU A 186 -3.21 -5.31 17.93
N PRO A 187 -2.26 -6.27 18.04
CA PRO A 187 -0.95 -6.00 18.62
C PRO A 187 -0.07 -5.03 17.82
N TRP A 188 -0.45 -4.69 16.59
CA TRP A 188 0.31 -3.77 15.74
C TRP A 188 -0.05 -2.31 16.01
N LYS A 189 -1.13 -2.04 16.76
CA LYS A 189 -1.50 -0.69 17.14
C LYS A 189 -0.45 -0.08 18.09
N PRO A 190 -0.21 1.24 18.02
CA PRO A 190 -0.84 2.22 17.12
C PRO A 190 -0.06 2.43 15.80
N TYR A 191 0.69 1.43 15.33
CA TYR A 191 1.62 1.56 14.21
C TYR A 191 1.32 0.57 13.07
N ARG A 192 0.05 0.26 12.80
CA ARG A 192 -0.35 -0.76 11.80
C ARG A 192 0.22 -0.54 10.40
N SER A 193 0.50 0.70 10.01
CA SER A 193 1.08 1.01 8.69
C SER A 193 2.49 0.44 8.53
N LEU A 194 3.26 0.31 9.62
CA LEU A 194 4.61 -0.28 9.55
C LEU A 194 4.55 -1.79 9.23
N PRO A 195 3.85 -2.66 9.98
CA PRO A 195 3.70 -4.06 9.60
C PRO A 195 3.01 -4.25 8.24
N VAL A 196 2.07 -3.39 7.86
CA VAL A 196 1.46 -3.39 6.52
C VAL A 196 2.53 -3.30 5.42
N CYS A 197 3.54 -2.45 5.58
CA CYS A 197 4.68 -2.40 4.65
C CYS A 197 5.44 -3.73 4.54
N TYR A 198 5.61 -4.44 5.65
CA TYR A 198 6.21 -5.78 5.65
C TYR A 198 5.29 -6.84 5.04
N MET A 199 3.97 -6.74 5.23
CA MET A 199 3.04 -7.73 4.66
C MET A 199 3.07 -7.73 3.13
N TRP A 200 3.26 -6.57 2.52
CA TRP A 200 3.50 -6.48 1.09
C TRP A 200 4.74 -7.27 0.67
N SER A 201 5.88 -7.11 1.36
CA SER A 201 7.12 -7.80 1.00
C SER A 201 7.00 -9.33 1.09
N LEU A 202 6.21 -9.83 2.05
CA LEU A 202 5.89 -11.26 2.18
C LEU A 202 5.09 -11.81 1.00
N THR A 203 4.50 -10.96 0.16
CA THR A 203 3.75 -11.38 -1.04
C THR A 203 4.51 -11.19 -2.35
N GLY A 204 5.76 -10.71 -2.30
CA GLY A 204 6.53 -10.34 -3.49
C GLY A 204 6.13 -9.00 -4.09
N PHE A 205 5.32 -8.20 -3.38
CA PHE A 205 5.01 -6.82 -3.72
C PHE A 205 5.87 -5.91 -2.84
N ILE A 206 6.74 -5.09 -3.41
CA ILE A 206 7.44 -4.05 -2.65
C ILE A 206 6.91 -2.73 -3.20
N PRO A 207 6.14 -1.94 -2.42
CA PRO A 207 5.82 -0.60 -2.84
C PRO A 207 7.14 0.19 -2.89
N GLU A 208 7.56 0.59 -4.08
CA GLU A 208 8.65 1.56 -4.23
C GLU A 208 8.23 2.86 -3.53
N CYS A 209 9.11 3.37 -2.67
CA CYS A 209 8.90 4.59 -1.89
C CYS A 209 9.16 5.84 -2.72
#